data_AF-A0A1B8XT24-F1
#
_entry.id   AF-A0A1B8XT24-F1
#
_cell.length_a   1.000
_cell.length_b   1.000
_cell.length_c   1.000
_cell.angle_alpha   90.00
_cell.angle_beta   90.00
_cell.angle_gamma   90.00
#
_symmetry.space_group_name_H-M   'P 1'
#
loop_
_entity.id
_entity.type
_entity.pdbx_description
1 polymer ?
#
loop_
_entity_poly.entity_id
_entity_poly.type
_entity_poly.pdbx_seq_one_letter_code
_entity_poly.pdbx_strand_id
1 'polypeptide(L)' 'METNLQKRKDGRKALRVKVISMGNAEVGKSCIIKRYCEKRFVPKYQATIGMDYGVTK' A
#
# COMPACT_ATOMS: atom_id res chain seq x y z
N MET A 1 36.05 -5.20 -32.38
CA MET A 1 35.55 -3.95 -31.77
C MET A 1 34.46 -4.35 -30.79
N GLU A 2 34.80 -4.47 -29.52
CA GLU A 2 33.89 -4.94 -28.48
C GLU A 2 33.04 -3.76 -27.99
N THR A 3 31.74 -3.77 -28.31
CA THR A 3 30.80 -2.78 -27.80
C THR A 3 30.50 -3.10 -26.34
N ASN A 4 31.20 -2.42 -25.44
CA ASN A 4 30.90 -2.37 -24.01
C ASN A 4 29.55 -1.65 -23.81
N LEU A 5 28.44 -2.39 -23.83
CA LEU A 5 27.18 -1.89 -23.26
C LEU A 5 27.31 -1.90 -21.74
N GLN A 6 27.83 -0.80 -21.18
CA GLN A 6 27.72 -0.55 -19.75
C GLN A 6 26.24 -0.62 -19.35
N LYS A 7 25.88 -1.70 -18.64
CA LYS A 7 24.65 -1.84 -17.88
C LYS A 7 24.44 -0.55 -17.06
N ARG A 8 23.46 0.27 -17.42
CA ARG A 8 22.96 1.34 -16.55
C ARG A 8 22.29 0.70 -15.34
N LYS A 9 23.09 0.33 -14.35
CA LYS A 9 22.63 -0.05 -13.01
C LYS A 9 22.36 1.24 -12.24
N ASP A 10 21.39 2.02 -12.70
CA ASP A 10 20.85 3.11 -11.89
C ASP A 10 20.15 2.44 -10.70
N GLY A 11 20.78 2.53 -9.53
CA GLY A 11 20.19 2.16 -8.24
C GLY A 11 19.04 3.10 -7.91
N ARG A 12 17.95 3.03 -8.67
CA ARG A 12 16.74 3.82 -8.44
C ARG A 12 16.21 3.45 -7.06
N LYS A 13 16.37 4.38 -6.11
CA LYS A 13 15.78 4.29 -4.78
C LYS A 13 14.28 3.98 -4.94
N ALA A 14 13.78 3.01 -4.17
CA ALA A 14 12.36 2.66 -4.18
C ALA A 14 11.51 3.92 -3.89
N LEU A 15 10.46 4.12 -4.68
CA LEU A 15 9.53 5.23 -4.47
C LEU A 15 8.79 5.00 -3.14
N ARG A 16 8.83 6.00 -2.26
CA ARG A 16 8.10 5.99 -0.99
C ARG A 16 6.91 6.93 -1.08
N VAL A 17 5.72 6.42 -0.79
CA VAL A 17 4.46 7.17 -0.90
C VAL A 17 3.69 7.05 0.41
N LYS A 18 3.03 8.13 0.83
CA LYS A 18 2.08 8.15 1.94
C LYS A 18 0.66 8.20 1.36
N VAL A 19 -0.16 7.22 1.69
CA VAL A 19 -1.56 7.13 1.23
C VAL A 19 -2.47 7.24 2.44
N ILE A 20 -3.56 8.01 2.31
CA ILE A 20 -4.61 8.13 3.32
C ILE A 20 -5.96 7.77 2.70
N SER A 21 -6.88 7.22 3.50
CA SER A 21 -8.26 6.97 3.10
C SER A 21 -9.20 7.89 3.87
N MET A 22 -10.16 8.52 3.16
CA MET A 22 -11.09 9.51 3.72
C MET A 22 -12.53 9.13 3.40
N GLY A 23 -13.47 9.60 4.22
CA GLY A 23 -14.90 9.32 4.10
C GLY A 23 -15.55 9.04 5.47
N ASN A 24 -16.88 8.97 5.50
CA ASN A 24 -17.66 8.77 6.73
C ASN A 24 -17.36 7.43 7.42
N ALA A 25 -17.85 7.28 8.66
CA ALA A 25 -17.83 5.99 9.34
C ALA A 25 -18.56 4.92 8.50
N GLU A 26 -18.16 3.65 8.66
CA GLU A 26 -18.85 2.49 8.09
C GLU A 26 -18.88 2.37 6.54
N VAL A 27 -18.37 3.34 5.78
CA VAL A 27 -18.29 3.27 4.30
C VAL A 27 -17.30 2.23 3.73
N GLY A 28 -16.66 1.44 4.60
CA GLY A 28 -15.80 0.33 4.18
C GLY A 28 -14.32 0.67 3.88
N LYS A 29 -13.82 1.85 4.30
CA LYS A 29 -12.41 2.27 4.08
C LYS A 29 -11.40 1.18 4.46
N SER A 30 -11.48 0.68 5.70
CA SER A 30 -10.59 -0.36 6.22
C SER A 30 -10.79 -1.71 5.52
N CYS A 31 -12.03 -2.00 5.10
CA CYS A 31 -12.35 -3.24 4.37
C CYS A 31 -11.69 -3.26 2.99
N ILE A 32 -11.69 -2.14 2.26
CA ILE A 32 -11.05 -2.04 0.94
C ILE A 32 -9.54 -2.27 1.05
N ILE A 33 -8.88 -1.63 2.02
CA ILE A 33 -7.43 -1.77 2.23
C ILE A 33 -7.07 -3.22 2.58
N LYS A 34 -7.76 -3.82 3.56
CA LYS A 34 -7.52 -5.21 3.99
C LYS A 34 -7.84 -6.21 2.88
N ARG A 35 -8.87 -5.95 2.07
CA ARG A 35 -9.18 -6.79 0.91
C ARG A 35 -8.07 -6.77 -0.13
N TYR A 36 -7.50 -5.61 -0.41
CA TYR A 36 -6.43 -5.48 -1.39
C TYR A 36 -5.08 -6.04 -0.88
N CYS A 37 -4.67 -5.65 0.32
CA CYS A 37 -3.37 -5.99 0.89
C CYS A 37 -3.33 -7.39 1.53
N GLU A 38 -4.35 -7.78 2.28
CA GLU A 38 -4.39 -9.06 3.03
C GLU A 38 -5.19 -10.15 2.32
N LYS A 39 -5.85 -9.84 1.19
CA LYS A 39 -6.76 -10.75 0.47
C LYS A 39 -7.90 -11.30 1.33
N ARG A 40 -8.28 -10.57 2.39
CA ARG A 40 -9.26 -11.00 3.39
C ARG A 40 -10.43 -10.01 3.49
N PHE A 41 -11.60 -10.52 3.83
CA PHE A 41 -12.77 -9.72 4.20
C PHE A 41 -13.42 -10.32 5.46
N VAL A 42 -13.81 -9.45 6.39
CA VAL A 42 -14.58 -9.86 7.59
C VAL A 42 -15.83 -8.99 7.65
N PRO A 43 -17.04 -9.58 7.66
CA PRO A 43 -18.29 -8.83 7.65
C PRO A 43 -18.58 -8.12 8.98
N LYS A 44 -17.99 -8.58 10.09
CA LYS A 44 -18.12 -7.94 11.40
C LYS A 44 -17.42 -6.57 11.38
N TYR A 45 -18.19 -5.52 11.67
CA TYR A 45 -17.64 -4.17 11.76
C TYR A 45 -16.68 -4.05 12.96
N GLN A 46 -15.47 -3.57 12.67
CA GLN A 46 -14.48 -3.13 13.65
C GLN A 46 -14.06 -1.71 13.29
N ALA A 47 -14.48 -0.74 14.10
CA ALA A 47 -14.19 0.67 13.86
C ALA A 47 -12.68 0.94 13.93
N THR A 48 -12.17 1.76 13.02
CA THR A 48 -10.83 2.32 13.13
C THR A 48 -10.85 3.39 14.23
N ILE A 49 -10.10 3.15 15.31
CA ILE A 49 -10.00 4.07 16.46
C ILE A 49 -8.87 5.07 16.16
N GLY A 50 -9.21 6.33 15.92
CA GLY A 50 -8.24 7.37 15.58
C GLY A 50 -7.60 7.17 14.20
N MET A 51 -6.54 6.37 14.11
CA MET A 51 -5.85 6.04 12.86
C MET A 51 -5.30 4.60 12.88
N ASP A 52 -5.25 3.96 11.70
CA ASP A 52 -4.61 2.65 11.50
C ASP A 52 -3.43 2.82 10.54
N TYR A 53 -2.28 2.22 10.83
CA TYR A 53 -1.06 2.35 10.02
C TYR A 53 -0.54 0.96 9.62
N GLY A 54 -0.18 0.83 8.35
CA GLY A 54 0.41 -0.38 7.79
C GLY A 54 1.33 -0.05 6.64
N VAL A 55 2.38 -0.86 6.46
CA VAL A 55 3.31 -0.77 5.34
C VAL A 55 3.40 -2.17 4.73
N THR A 56 3.17 -2.27 3.42
CA THR A 56 3.40 -3.53 2.70
C THR A 56 4.88 -3.64 2.30
N LYS A 57 5.43 -4.86 2.33
CA LYS A 57 6.74 -5.16 1.74
C LYS A 57 6.63 -5.30 0.22
#